data_AF-A0A423WC29-F1
#
_entry.id   AF-A0A423WC29-F1
#
_cell.length_a   1.000
_cell.length_b   1.000
_cell.length_c   1.000
_cell.angle_alpha   90.00
_cell.angle_beta   90.00
_cell.angle_gamma   90.00
#
_symmetry.space_group_name_H-M   'P 1'
#
loop_
_entity.id
_entity.type
_entity.pdbx_description
1 polymer ?
#
loop_
_entity_poly.entity_id
_entity_poly.type
_entity_poly.pdbx_seq_one_letter_code
_entity_poly.pdbx_strand_id
1 'polypeptide(L)'
;MEHAHMDIATANRPQPDLEGLHFTLYVFPFSLYSIMARFTISLGSHYHEGPQGLPKIDHKLVNLHRDENLEEWYLTTVNPKGQVPVLLTQRNAEPHVAKTVGSLAISNFFCMEYFLAMKPDEHRAMIDDMLNKIHAIEALSLSVKDPDEDDKEEIRNLELEGLIARNDISEAYRRALEYKQAYYKQTLACALRPANVAKAKSQTEELLSQLLVIYEEHNRPGNDTAVQWLFGPRIGPTMLDAHTTAFIARLDDSGQENLVPGALLSYARRKLVLQAWRAVCHGRKTLWNIDYGHVHMLLNI
;
A
#
# COMPACT_ATOMS: atom_id res chain seq x y z
N MET A 1 18.80 -16.40 -39.38
CA MET A 1 17.39 -16.59 -39.78
C MET A 1 16.66 -17.13 -38.57
N GLU A 2 16.39 -16.34 -37.53
CA GLU A 2 15.72 -15.03 -37.50
C GLU A 2 14.27 -15.13 -37.99
N HIS A 3 13.34 -15.14 -37.03
CA HIS A 3 12.07 -14.42 -36.93
C HIS A 3 11.33 -14.99 -35.71
N ALA A 4 11.43 -14.37 -34.53
CA ALA A 4 10.67 -13.20 -34.11
C ALA A 4 9.14 -13.42 -34.20
N HIS A 5 8.56 -14.11 -33.21
CA HIS A 5 7.17 -13.92 -32.83
C HIS A 5 7.14 -13.03 -31.59
N MET A 6 7.19 -11.72 -31.86
CA MET A 6 6.86 -10.70 -30.89
C MET A 6 5.34 -10.53 -30.99
N ASP A 7 4.60 -10.91 -29.95
CA ASP A 7 3.15 -10.77 -29.91
C ASP A 7 2.75 -9.31 -30.07
N ILE A 8 2.05 -9.01 -31.17
CA ILE A 8 1.55 -7.68 -31.59
C ILE A 8 0.25 -7.35 -30.83
N ALA A 9 0.09 -7.80 -29.58
CA ALA A 9 -1.15 -7.61 -28.83
C ALA A 9 -1.17 -6.33 -27.97
N THR A 10 -0.04 -5.65 -27.79
CA THR A 10 0.05 -4.41 -26.99
C THR A 10 0.07 -3.12 -27.82
N ALA A 11 0.15 -3.20 -29.15
CA ALA A 11 0.45 -2.05 -30.02
C ALA A 11 -0.72 -1.07 -30.28
N ASN A 12 -1.93 -1.33 -29.79
CA ASN A 12 -3.13 -0.54 -30.16
C ASN A 12 -3.95 0.01 -28.99
N ARG A 13 -3.41 0.05 -27.75
CA ARG A 13 -4.05 0.90 -26.74
C ARG A 13 -3.71 2.35 -27.06
N PRO A 14 -4.72 3.23 -27.25
CA PRO A 14 -4.44 4.66 -27.33
C PRO A 14 -3.67 5.02 -26.07
N GLN A 15 -2.48 5.57 -26.28
CA GLN A 15 -1.63 6.02 -25.18
C GLN A 15 -2.42 7.07 -24.40
N PRO A 16 -2.48 6.99 -23.06
CA PRO A 16 -3.19 8.00 -22.30
C PRO A 16 -2.54 9.35 -22.58
N ASP A 17 -3.35 10.38 -22.79
CA ASP A 17 -2.84 11.74 -22.82
C ASP A 17 -2.45 12.13 -21.39
N LEU A 18 -1.16 11.99 -21.09
CA LEU A 18 -0.58 12.29 -19.79
C LEU A 18 -0.01 13.73 -19.72
N GLU A 19 -0.11 14.50 -20.80
CA GLU A 19 0.52 15.81 -20.89
C GLU A 19 -0.17 16.84 -19.98
N GLY A 20 0.61 17.52 -19.14
CA GLY A 20 0.07 18.51 -18.20
C GLY A 20 -0.69 17.92 -17.01
N LEU A 21 -0.54 16.62 -16.74
CA LEU A 21 -1.01 16.01 -15.49
C LEU A 21 -0.03 16.29 -14.34
N HIS A 22 -0.59 16.69 -13.20
CA HIS A 22 0.10 16.85 -11.94
C HIS A 22 -0.43 15.84 -10.93
N PHE A 23 0.48 15.10 -10.29
CA PHE A 23 0.15 14.07 -9.31
C PHE A 23 0.52 14.54 -7.91
N THR A 24 -0.42 14.45 -6.97
CA THR A 24 -0.16 14.67 -5.54
C THR A 24 -0.55 13.42 -4.76
N LEU A 25 0.42 12.79 -4.11
CA LEU A 25 0.21 11.59 -3.30
C LEU A 25 0.22 11.95 -1.81
N TYR A 26 -0.96 11.93 -1.19
CA TYR A 26 -1.12 12.10 0.25
C TYR A 26 -0.80 10.79 0.96
N VAL A 27 0.15 10.82 1.88
CA VAL A 27 0.69 9.62 2.54
C VAL A 27 0.95 9.85 4.02
N PHE A 28 0.98 8.75 4.76
CA PHE A 28 1.65 8.68 6.05
C PHE A 28 2.80 7.68 5.93
N PRO A 29 4.06 8.05 6.24
CA PRO A 29 5.23 7.19 5.98
C PRO A 29 5.17 5.78 6.58
N PHE A 30 4.44 5.62 7.69
CA PHE A 30 4.28 4.34 8.39
C PHE A 30 2.90 3.71 8.20
N SER A 31 2.06 4.24 7.31
CA SER A 31 0.85 3.53 6.88
C SER A 31 1.28 2.38 5.98
N LEU A 32 0.89 1.14 6.31
CA LEU A 32 1.18 -0.04 5.50
C LEU A 32 0.76 0.17 4.05
N TYR A 33 -0.45 0.71 3.85
CA TYR A 33 -0.99 0.98 2.54
C TYR A 33 -0.20 2.08 1.81
N SER A 34 0.25 3.12 2.51
CA SER A 34 1.13 4.13 1.90
C SER A 34 2.47 3.54 1.47
N ILE A 35 3.05 2.64 2.26
CA ILE A 35 4.28 1.91 1.90
C ILE A 35 4.03 1.03 0.67
N MET A 36 2.93 0.26 0.62
CA MET A 36 2.59 -0.59 -0.53
C MET A 36 2.51 0.22 -1.84
N ALA A 37 1.82 1.36 -1.82
CA ALA A 37 1.70 2.22 -3.01
C ALA A 37 3.05 2.81 -3.43
N ARG A 38 3.77 3.44 -2.49
CA ARG A 38 5.07 4.07 -2.77
C ARG A 38 6.11 3.04 -3.21
N PHE A 39 6.12 1.85 -2.60
CA PHE A 39 7.03 0.78 -2.98
C PHE A 39 6.69 0.18 -4.35
N THR A 40 5.40 0.07 -4.70
CA THR A 40 5.01 -0.31 -6.07
C THR A 40 5.55 0.69 -7.10
N ILE A 41 5.36 1.99 -6.85
CA ILE A 41 5.84 3.07 -7.74
C ILE A 41 7.37 3.02 -7.85
N SER A 42 8.07 2.94 -6.71
CA SER A 42 9.53 2.90 -6.69
C SER A 42 10.07 1.65 -7.37
N LEU A 43 9.49 0.48 -7.12
CA LEU A 43 9.89 -0.78 -7.73
C LEU A 43 9.66 -0.76 -9.24
N GLY A 44 8.51 -0.27 -9.70
CA GLY A 44 8.23 -0.08 -11.13
C GLY A 44 9.22 0.86 -11.80
N SER A 45 9.52 2.01 -11.19
CA SER A 45 10.49 2.98 -11.73
C SER A 45 11.93 2.45 -11.79
N HIS A 46 12.35 1.59 -10.85
CA HIS A 46 13.72 1.05 -10.88
C HIS A 46 13.91 -0.10 -11.89
N TYR A 47 12.85 -0.87 -12.18
CA TYR A 47 12.99 -2.13 -12.91
C TYR A 47 12.21 -2.20 -14.21
N HIS A 48 11.19 -1.36 -14.37
CA HIS A 48 10.22 -1.44 -15.47
C HIS A 48 9.86 -0.05 -16.00
N GLU A 49 10.74 0.93 -15.86
CA GLU A 49 10.48 2.27 -16.36
C GLU A 49 10.17 2.23 -17.86
N GLY A 50 8.92 2.58 -18.19
CA GLY A 50 8.47 2.65 -19.56
C GLY A 50 9.12 3.82 -20.31
N PRO A 51 8.93 3.91 -21.65
CA PRO A 51 9.56 4.95 -22.48
C PRO A 51 9.17 6.38 -22.11
N GLN A 52 8.08 6.57 -21.34
CA GLN A 52 7.59 7.87 -20.88
C GLN A 52 8.25 8.34 -19.57
N GLY A 53 8.96 7.45 -18.88
CA GLY A 53 9.46 7.70 -17.53
C GLY A 53 8.35 7.80 -16.48
N LEU A 54 8.74 7.79 -15.21
CA LEU A 54 7.80 8.10 -14.12
C LEU A 54 7.51 9.62 -14.08
N PRO A 55 6.23 10.05 -14.07
CA PRO A 55 5.91 11.46 -13.92
C PRO A 55 6.32 11.97 -12.53
N LYS A 56 6.51 13.28 -12.41
CA LYS A 56 6.75 13.89 -11.09
C LYS A 56 5.51 13.68 -10.20
N ILE A 57 5.74 13.11 -9.01
CA ILE A 57 4.72 12.92 -7.98
C ILE A 57 5.10 13.76 -6.76
N ASP A 58 4.31 14.79 -6.48
CA ASP A 58 4.45 15.58 -5.26
C ASP A 58 3.89 14.78 -4.08
N HIS A 59 4.72 14.50 -3.08
CA HIS A 59 4.30 13.79 -1.88
C HIS A 59 3.86 14.79 -0.81
N LYS A 60 2.67 14.57 -0.23
CA LYS A 60 2.16 15.39 0.89
C LYS A 60 1.93 14.53 2.13
N LEU A 61 2.36 15.05 3.28
CA LEU A 61 2.09 14.42 4.57
C LEU A 61 0.61 14.52 4.91
N VAL A 62 0.09 13.45 5.49
CA VAL A 62 -1.04 13.51 6.41
C VAL A 62 -0.56 12.89 7.71
N ASN A 63 -0.30 13.73 8.72
CA ASN A 63 0.27 13.30 9.98
C ASN A 63 -0.80 12.68 10.86
N LEU A 64 -0.86 11.34 10.85
CA LEU A 64 -1.83 10.59 11.65
C LEU A 64 -1.59 10.70 13.17
N HIS A 65 -0.38 11.11 13.61
CA HIS A 65 -0.12 11.36 15.03
C HIS A 65 -0.62 12.73 15.50
N ARG A 66 -1.04 13.59 14.56
CA ARG A 66 -1.63 14.91 14.84
C ARG A 66 -3.06 14.99 14.32
N ASP A 67 -3.65 13.84 14.01
CA ASP A 67 -5.02 13.73 13.51
C ASP A 67 -5.30 14.61 12.28
N GLU A 68 -4.29 14.87 11.42
CA GLU A 68 -4.48 15.66 10.19
C GLU A 68 -5.48 14.99 9.22
N ASN A 69 -5.69 13.68 9.37
CA ASN A 69 -6.72 12.94 8.66
C ASN A 69 -8.13 13.13 9.23
N LEU A 70 -8.29 13.91 10.31
CA LEU A 70 -9.56 14.40 10.84
C LEU A 70 -9.84 15.82 10.39
N GLU A 71 -8.85 16.59 9.92
CA GLU A 71 -9.05 18.00 9.57
C GLU A 71 -10.13 18.22 8.49
N GLU A 72 -10.85 19.34 8.60
CA GLU A 72 -11.99 19.67 7.74
C GLU A 72 -11.63 19.62 6.26
N TRP A 73 -10.52 20.23 5.86
CA TRP A 73 -10.10 20.23 4.45
C TRP A 73 -9.82 18.80 3.98
N TYR A 74 -9.25 17.92 4.81
CA TYR A 74 -8.95 16.56 4.39
C TYR A 74 -10.22 15.74 4.19
N LEU A 75 -11.14 15.77 5.15
CA LEU A 75 -12.38 15.00 5.08
C LEU A 75 -13.36 15.51 4.03
N THR A 76 -13.40 16.82 3.80
CA THR A 76 -14.33 17.41 2.83
C THR A 76 -13.76 17.45 1.41
N THR A 77 -12.44 17.60 1.25
CA THR A 77 -11.82 17.83 -0.07
C THR A 77 -10.92 16.71 -0.56
N VAL A 78 -10.35 15.87 0.32
CA VAL A 78 -9.42 14.80 -0.09
C VAL A 78 -10.08 13.44 0.00
N ASN A 79 -10.36 12.96 1.21
CA ASN A 79 -10.94 11.64 1.42
C ASN A 79 -11.85 11.64 2.66
N PRO A 80 -13.18 11.49 2.50
CA PRO A 80 -14.12 11.51 3.61
C PRO A 80 -13.96 10.33 4.59
N LYS A 81 -13.27 9.25 4.18
CA LYS A 81 -12.90 8.16 5.09
C LYS A 81 -11.72 8.52 6.01
N GLY A 82 -11.01 9.60 5.71
CA GLY A 82 -9.82 10.02 6.45
C GLY A 82 -8.70 8.96 6.43
N GLN A 83 -8.55 8.25 5.30
CA GLN A 83 -7.55 7.22 5.09
C GLN A 83 -6.48 7.66 4.08
N VAL A 84 -5.26 7.17 4.26
CA VAL A 84 -4.14 7.30 3.32
C VAL A 84 -3.70 5.91 2.82
N PRO A 85 -3.17 5.78 1.59
CA PRO A 85 -2.82 6.84 0.65
C PRO A 85 -3.97 7.32 -0.23
N VAL A 86 -3.84 8.54 -0.77
CA VAL A 86 -4.74 9.12 -1.78
C VAL A 86 -3.90 9.79 -2.86
N LEU A 87 -4.13 9.43 -4.11
CA LEU A 87 -3.57 10.11 -5.27
C LEU A 87 -4.60 11.10 -5.81
N LEU A 88 -4.20 12.38 -5.89
CA LEU A 88 -4.91 13.40 -6.65
C LEU A 88 -4.23 13.56 -8.01
N THR A 89 -5.02 13.55 -9.06
CA THR A 89 -4.58 13.79 -10.43
C THR A 89 -5.32 15.02 -10.96
N GLN A 90 -4.56 16.05 -11.34
CA GLN A 90 -5.11 17.30 -11.85
C GLN A 90 -4.43 17.66 -13.18
N ARG A 91 -5.21 18.09 -14.16
CA ARG A 91 -4.66 18.70 -15.38
C ARG A 91 -4.60 20.21 -15.20
N ASN A 92 -3.49 20.85 -15.61
CA ASN A 92 -3.24 22.28 -15.40
C ASN A 92 -4.38 23.24 -15.84
N ALA A 93 -5.23 22.81 -16.78
CA ALA A 93 -6.33 23.60 -17.31
C ALA A 93 -7.73 23.17 -16.79
N GLU A 94 -7.82 22.15 -15.94
CA GLU A 94 -9.10 21.59 -15.50
C GLU A 94 -9.40 21.88 -14.02
N PRO A 95 -10.64 22.27 -13.69
CA PRO A 95 -11.06 22.48 -12.31
C PRO A 95 -11.28 21.16 -11.56
N HIS A 96 -11.43 20.05 -12.28
CA HIS A 96 -11.69 18.75 -11.68
C HIS A 96 -10.39 18.07 -11.26
N VAL A 97 -10.39 17.53 -10.05
CA VAL A 97 -9.30 16.73 -9.51
C VAL A 97 -9.80 15.29 -9.38
N ALA A 98 -9.28 14.40 -10.22
CA ALA A 98 -9.55 12.97 -10.11
C ALA A 98 -8.88 12.41 -8.85
N LYS A 99 -9.56 11.48 -8.18
CA LYS A 99 -9.12 10.91 -6.91
C LYS A 99 -9.02 9.40 -7.02
N THR A 100 -7.84 8.86 -6.73
CA THR A 100 -7.62 7.42 -6.59
C THR A 100 -7.29 7.13 -5.13
N VAL A 101 -8.19 6.44 -4.44
CA VAL A 101 -8.09 6.17 -2.99
C VAL A 101 -7.65 4.73 -2.75
N GLY A 102 -6.72 4.53 -1.83
CA GLY A 102 -6.26 3.21 -1.41
C GLY A 102 -5.10 2.69 -2.27
N SER A 103 -4.24 1.90 -1.64
CA SER A 103 -2.97 1.53 -2.26
C SER A 103 -3.10 0.57 -3.42
N LEU A 104 -4.09 -0.33 -3.42
CA LEU A 104 -4.34 -1.24 -4.54
C LEU A 104 -4.78 -0.49 -5.82
N ALA A 105 -5.68 0.48 -5.69
CA ALA A 105 -6.15 1.27 -6.83
C ALA A 105 -5.02 2.16 -7.40
N ILE A 106 -4.26 2.82 -6.52
CA ILE A 106 -3.10 3.63 -6.92
C ILE A 106 -2.02 2.76 -7.58
N SER A 107 -1.75 1.58 -7.03
CA SER A 107 -0.77 0.64 -7.60
C SER A 107 -1.20 0.15 -8.98
N ASN A 108 -2.48 -0.22 -9.14
CA ASN A 108 -3.01 -0.62 -10.45
C ASN A 108 -2.90 0.52 -11.47
N PHE A 109 -3.24 1.76 -11.10
CA PHE A 109 -3.08 2.92 -11.97
C PHE A 109 -1.64 3.02 -12.50
N PHE A 110 -0.63 3.04 -11.62
CA PHE A 110 0.76 3.14 -12.09
C PHE A 110 1.23 1.92 -12.88
N CYS A 111 0.81 0.71 -12.51
CA CYS A 111 1.18 -0.49 -13.27
C CYS A 111 0.53 -0.51 -14.66
N MET A 112 -0.68 0.00 -14.81
CA MET A 112 -1.38 0.00 -16.10
C MET A 112 -0.91 1.13 -17.01
N GLU A 113 -0.57 2.29 -16.46
CA GLU A 113 -0.21 3.46 -17.27
C GLU A 113 1.30 3.61 -17.51
N TYR A 114 2.15 3.13 -16.59
CA TYR A 114 3.60 3.38 -16.63
C TYR A 114 4.45 2.11 -16.57
N PHE A 115 4.01 1.08 -15.86
CA PHE A 115 4.82 -0.11 -15.56
C PHE A 115 4.12 -1.42 -15.96
N LEU A 116 3.75 -1.58 -17.24
CA LEU A 116 2.94 -2.71 -17.71
C LEU A 116 3.50 -4.09 -17.31
N ALA A 117 4.83 -4.23 -17.29
CA ALA A 117 5.52 -5.45 -16.88
C ALA A 117 5.35 -5.80 -15.39
N MET A 118 4.89 -4.88 -14.54
CA MET A 118 4.51 -5.16 -13.15
C MET A 118 3.21 -5.96 -13.02
N LYS A 119 2.44 -6.09 -14.11
CA LYS A 119 1.19 -6.87 -14.16
C LYS A 119 1.07 -7.64 -15.49
N PRO A 120 1.97 -8.61 -15.74
CA PRO A 120 2.01 -9.35 -16.99
C PRO A 120 0.72 -10.13 -17.22
N ASP A 121 0.27 -10.21 -18.47
CA ASP A 121 -1.00 -10.84 -18.83
C ASP A 121 -1.08 -12.31 -18.38
N GLU A 122 0.03 -13.05 -18.53
CA GLU A 122 0.15 -14.47 -18.13
C GLU A 122 -0.19 -14.71 -16.65
N HIS A 123 0.12 -13.77 -15.76
CA HIS A 123 -0.08 -13.92 -14.31
C HIS A 123 -1.14 -12.98 -13.74
N ARG A 124 -1.84 -12.22 -14.58
CA ARG A 124 -2.73 -11.13 -14.17
C ARG A 124 -3.80 -11.58 -13.19
N ALA A 125 -4.51 -12.67 -13.50
CA ALA A 125 -5.59 -13.18 -12.65
C ALA A 125 -5.08 -13.62 -11.27
N MET A 126 -3.91 -14.27 -11.23
CA MET A 126 -3.27 -14.69 -9.98
C MET A 126 -2.83 -13.49 -9.14
N ILE A 127 -2.21 -12.49 -9.78
CA ILE A 127 -1.82 -11.23 -9.13
C ILE A 127 -3.04 -10.54 -8.51
N ASP A 128 -4.14 -10.42 -9.27
CA ASP A 128 -5.36 -9.77 -8.80
C ASP A 128 -6.00 -10.53 -7.63
N ASP A 129 -6.07 -11.87 -7.69
CA ASP A 129 -6.60 -12.68 -6.59
C ASP A 129 -5.77 -12.55 -5.31
N MET A 130 -4.44 -12.66 -5.41
CA MET A 130 -3.54 -12.55 -4.25
C MET A 130 -3.57 -11.16 -3.64
N LEU A 131 -3.62 -10.10 -4.46
CA LEU A 131 -3.76 -8.73 -3.96
C LEU A 131 -5.10 -8.52 -3.26
N ASN A 132 -6.20 -9.03 -3.82
CA ASN A 132 -7.50 -8.95 -3.14
C ASN A 132 -7.46 -9.64 -1.77
N LYS A 133 -6.79 -10.80 -1.66
CA LYS A 133 -6.59 -11.50 -0.38
C LYS A 133 -5.74 -10.69 0.61
N ILE A 134 -4.63 -10.08 0.18
CA ILE A 134 -3.83 -9.17 1.02
C ILE A 134 -4.68 -8.02 1.56
N HIS A 135 -5.48 -7.39 0.71
CA HIS A 135 -6.31 -6.23 1.07
C HIS A 135 -7.59 -6.59 1.84
N ALA A 136 -7.96 -7.87 1.89
CA ALA A 136 -9.08 -8.36 2.70
C ALA A 136 -8.69 -8.63 4.17
N ILE A 137 -7.39 -8.64 4.49
CA ILE A 137 -6.88 -8.83 5.85
C ILE A 137 -6.91 -7.49 6.59
N GLU A 138 -7.57 -7.44 7.75
CA GLU A 138 -7.54 -6.25 8.60
C GLU A 138 -6.18 -6.14 9.31
N ALA A 139 -5.26 -5.41 8.69
CA ALA A 139 -3.86 -5.30 9.09
C ALA A 139 -3.67 -4.72 10.51
N LEU A 140 -4.63 -3.95 11.03
CA LEU A 140 -4.55 -3.46 12.41
C LEU A 140 -4.53 -4.62 13.42
N SER A 141 -5.33 -5.66 13.14
CA SER A 141 -5.43 -6.89 13.95
C SER A 141 -4.10 -7.65 14.09
N LEU A 142 -3.13 -7.37 13.21
CA LEU A 142 -1.83 -8.01 13.17
C LEU A 142 -0.68 -7.05 13.52
N SER A 143 -0.95 -5.75 13.58
CA SER A 143 0.07 -4.71 13.81
C SER A 143 0.18 -4.28 15.27
N VAL A 144 -0.86 -4.51 16.09
CA VAL A 144 -0.84 -4.20 17.53
C VAL A 144 -0.44 -5.45 18.28
N LYS A 145 0.71 -5.38 18.95
CA LYS A 145 1.16 -6.41 19.86
C LYS A 145 0.52 -6.17 21.23
N ASP A 146 -0.16 -7.19 21.75
CA ASP A 146 -0.76 -7.18 23.09
C ASP A 146 -1.69 -5.98 23.33
N PRO A 147 -2.85 -5.90 22.65
CA PRO A 147 -3.80 -4.79 22.83
C PRO A 147 -4.33 -4.73 24.27
N ASP A 148 -4.67 -3.53 24.73
CA ASP A 148 -5.31 -3.31 26.03
C ASP A 148 -6.69 -4.00 26.09
N GLU A 149 -7.18 -4.31 27.30
CA GLU A 149 -8.47 -5.01 27.46
C GLU A 149 -9.65 -4.23 26.85
N ASP A 150 -9.64 -2.90 26.95
CA ASP A 150 -10.67 -2.05 26.34
C ASP A 150 -10.62 -2.13 24.80
N ASP A 151 -9.43 -2.14 24.21
CA ASP A 151 -9.23 -2.26 22.77
C ASP A 151 -9.68 -3.63 22.22
N LYS A 152 -9.63 -4.68 23.05
CA LYS A 152 -10.16 -6.01 22.71
C LYS A 152 -11.68 -6.02 22.61
N GLU A 153 -12.39 -5.04 23.17
CA GLU A 153 -13.84 -4.87 23.04
C GLU A 153 -14.18 -3.86 21.95
N GLU A 154 -13.62 -2.65 22.04
CA GLU A 154 -13.81 -1.58 21.08
C GLU A 154 -12.65 -0.57 21.14
N ILE A 155 -11.96 -0.40 20.02
CA ILE A 155 -10.99 0.69 19.86
C ILE A 155 -11.76 2.00 19.77
N ARG A 156 -11.48 2.93 20.69
CA ARG A 156 -12.13 4.24 20.70
C ARG A 156 -11.28 5.28 19.99
N ASN A 157 -11.93 6.16 19.22
CA ASN A 157 -11.30 7.34 18.65
C ASN A 157 -11.78 8.59 19.40
N LEU A 158 -11.15 8.86 20.54
CA LEU A 158 -11.54 9.94 21.46
C LEU A 158 -11.43 11.32 20.80
N GLU A 159 -10.44 11.54 19.93
CA GLU A 159 -10.30 12.82 19.21
C GLU A 159 -11.47 13.04 18.24
N LEU A 160 -11.86 12.02 17.47
CA LEU A 160 -13.02 12.09 16.59
C LEU A 160 -14.32 12.35 17.38
N GLU A 161 -14.50 11.67 18.52
CA GLU A 161 -15.64 11.92 19.42
C GLU A 161 -15.65 13.37 19.95
N GLY A 162 -14.49 13.87 20.37
CA GLY A 162 -14.30 15.24 20.85
C GLY A 162 -14.62 16.27 19.77
N LEU A 163 -14.14 16.07 18.55
CA LEU A 163 -14.43 16.95 17.41
C LEU A 163 -15.91 16.98 17.05
N ILE A 164 -16.62 15.84 17.10
CA ILE A 164 -18.06 15.78 16.85
C ILE A 164 -18.83 16.54 17.94
N ALA A 165 -18.39 16.49 19.20
CA ALA A 165 -19.08 17.15 20.31
C ALA A 165 -18.96 18.69 20.30
N ARG A 166 -18.01 19.25 19.54
CA ARG A 166 -17.82 20.70 19.40
C ARG A 166 -19.02 21.36 18.74
N ASN A 167 -19.35 22.60 19.12
CA ASN A 167 -20.42 23.41 18.53
C ASN A 167 -19.91 24.50 17.57
N ASP A 168 -18.60 24.68 17.46
CA ASP A 168 -17.93 25.73 16.71
C ASP A 168 -17.31 25.25 15.38
N ILE A 169 -17.81 24.13 14.84
CA ILE A 169 -17.40 23.57 13.55
C ILE A 169 -18.47 23.80 12.48
N SER A 170 -18.06 23.83 11.21
CA SER A 170 -18.99 23.96 10.09
C SER A 170 -19.93 22.74 10.00
N GLU A 171 -21.12 22.94 9.43
CA GLU A 171 -22.07 21.84 9.18
C GLU A 171 -21.49 20.80 8.21
N ALA A 172 -20.74 21.25 7.20
CA ALA A 172 -20.07 20.36 6.27
C ALA A 172 -19.03 19.49 6.99
N TYR A 173 -18.26 20.07 7.90
CA TYR A 173 -17.28 19.35 8.69
C TYR A 173 -17.91 18.34 9.63
N ARG A 174 -18.99 18.73 10.33
CA ARG A 174 -19.74 17.84 11.22
C ARG A 174 -20.22 16.59 10.48
N ARG A 175 -20.86 16.76 9.33
CA ARG A 175 -21.31 15.62 8.50
C ARG A 175 -20.16 14.73 8.04
N ALA A 176 -19.01 15.33 7.71
CA ALA A 176 -17.82 14.58 7.32
C ALA A 176 -17.25 13.74 8.49
N LEU A 177 -17.22 14.31 9.70
CA LEU A 177 -16.81 13.60 10.92
C LEU A 177 -17.78 12.47 11.28
N GLU A 178 -19.10 12.69 11.18
CA GLU A 178 -20.12 11.66 11.41
C GLU A 178 -20.00 10.51 10.42
N TYR A 179 -19.78 10.81 9.14
CA TYR A 179 -19.50 9.79 8.12
C TYR A 179 -18.24 9.00 8.47
N LYS A 180 -17.16 9.68 8.87
CA LYS A 180 -15.93 9.02 9.31
C LYS A 180 -16.16 8.13 10.53
N GLN A 181 -16.95 8.57 11.51
CA GLN A 181 -17.27 7.78 12.70
C GLN A 181 -18.04 6.52 12.34
N ALA A 182 -19.03 6.62 11.45
CA ALA A 182 -19.76 5.46 10.95
C ALA A 182 -18.83 4.47 10.23
N TYR A 183 -17.94 4.98 9.37
CA TYR A 183 -16.95 4.15 8.68
C TYR A 183 -15.98 3.47 9.66
N TYR A 184 -15.47 4.20 10.65
CA TYR A 184 -14.58 3.68 11.68
C TYR A 184 -15.23 2.55 12.49
N LYS A 185 -16.49 2.74 12.91
CA LYS A 185 -17.26 1.72 13.63
C LYS A 185 -17.47 0.44 12.82
N GLN A 186 -17.64 0.56 11.50
CA GLN A 186 -17.81 -0.58 10.61
C GLN A 186 -16.51 -1.33 10.30
N THR A 187 -15.35 -0.70 10.49
CA THR A 187 -14.06 -1.22 10.02
C THR A 187 -13.07 -1.49 11.14
N LEU A 188 -12.66 -0.44 11.85
CA LEU A 188 -11.53 -0.50 12.78
C LEU A 188 -11.93 -0.71 14.23
N ALA A 189 -13.12 -0.24 14.64
CA ALA A 189 -13.53 -0.24 16.05
C ALA A 189 -13.47 -1.64 16.68
N CYS A 190 -13.71 -2.69 15.90
CA CYS A 190 -13.69 -4.07 16.38
C CYS A 190 -12.44 -4.85 15.96
N ALA A 191 -11.45 -4.24 15.31
CA ALA A 191 -10.34 -4.95 14.67
C ALA A 191 -9.52 -5.81 15.65
N LEU A 192 -9.37 -5.35 16.89
CA LEU A 192 -8.57 -6.01 17.92
C LEU A 192 -9.35 -7.04 18.75
N ARG A 193 -10.64 -7.27 18.44
CA ARG A 193 -11.42 -8.36 19.06
C ARG A 193 -10.74 -9.71 18.80
N PRO A 194 -10.69 -10.62 19.79
CA PRO A 194 -10.02 -11.91 19.64
C PRO A 194 -10.43 -12.70 18.39
N ALA A 195 -11.73 -12.69 18.05
CA ALA A 195 -12.24 -13.35 16.84
C ALA A 195 -11.72 -12.72 15.53
N ASN A 196 -11.58 -11.39 15.48
CA ASN A 196 -11.07 -10.68 14.31
C ASN A 196 -9.55 -10.85 14.16
N VAL A 197 -8.80 -10.86 15.27
CA VAL A 197 -7.38 -11.22 15.29
C VAL A 197 -7.17 -12.66 14.80
N ALA A 198 -7.94 -13.62 15.31
CA ALA A 198 -7.86 -15.01 14.87
C ALA A 198 -8.19 -15.16 13.37
N LYS A 199 -9.23 -14.46 12.90
CA LYS A 199 -9.58 -14.42 11.47
C LYS A 199 -8.44 -13.86 10.63
N ALA A 200 -7.86 -12.72 11.01
CA ALA A 200 -6.77 -12.10 10.27
C ALA A 200 -5.53 -13.00 10.21
N LYS A 201 -5.21 -13.72 11.30
CA LYS A 201 -4.14 -14.73 11.33
C LYS A 201 -4.41 -15.87 10.35
N SER A 202 -5.61 -16.46 10.41
CA SER A 202 -6.01 -17.55 9.51
C SER A 202 -5.96 -17.14 8.03
N GLN A 203 -6.46 -15.95 7.69
CA GLN A 203 -6.38 -15.41 6.33
C GLN A 203 -4.92 -15.18 5.88
N THR A 204 -4.06 -14.74 6.81
CA THR A 204 -2.64 -14.53 6.56
C THR A 204 -1.91 -15.84 6.28
N GLU A 205 -2.16 -16.89 7.08
CA GLU A 205 -1.58 -18.21 6.89
C GLU A 205 -2.00 -18.83 5.55
N GLU A 206 -3.28 -18.72 5.19
CA GLU A 206 -3.80 -19.18 3.90
C GLU A 206 -3.12 -18.45 2.74
N LEU A 207 -3.08 -17.12 2.77
CA LEU A 207 -2.44 -16.28 1.76
C LEU A 207 -0.96 -16.64 1.59
N LEU A 208 -0.21 -16.69 2.68
CA LEU A 208 1.24 -16.94 2.64
C LEU A 208 1.56 -18.36 2.20
N SER A 209 0.69 -19.33 2.47
CA SER A 209 0.82 -20.69 1.94
C SER A 209 0.66 -20.71 0.41
N GLN A 210 -0.30 -19.95 -0.14
CA GLN A 210 -0.49 -19.86 -1.59
C GLN A 210 0.66 -19.11 -2.27
N LEU A 211 1.16 -18.02 -1.65
CA LEU A 211 2.33 -17.30 -2.15
C LEU A 211 3.61 -18.15 -2.10
N LEU A 212 3.73 -19.04 -1.11
CA LEU A 212 4.87 -19.94 -1.02
C LEU A 212 4.89 -20.93 -2.20
N VAL A 213 3.73 -21.49 -2.56
CA VAL A 213 3.60 -22.37 -3.74
C VAL A 213 4.07 -21.64 -5.00
N ILE A 214 3.58 -20.41 -5.24
CA ILE A 214 4.01 -19.58 -6.37
C ILE A 214 5.52 -19.39 -6.35
N TYR A 215 6.08 -18.97 -5.20
CA TYR A 215 7.50 -18.72 -5.07
C TYR A 215 8.35 -19.97 -5.36
N GLU A 216 7.97 -21.13 -4.82
CA GLU A 216 8.71 -22.39 -5.00
C GLU A 216 8.61 -22.95 -6.42
N GLU A 217 7.46 -22.79 -7.08
CA GLU A 217 7.27 -23.17 -8.49
C GLU A 217 8.22 -22.43 -9.42
N HIS A 218 8.44 -21.13 -9.17
CA HIS A 218 9.22 -20.27 -10.05
C HIS A 218 10.70 -20.08 -9.66
N ASN A 219 11.11 -20.51 -8.46
CA ASN A 219 12.46 -20.27 -7.92
C ASN A 219 13.23 -21.53 -7.50
N ARG A 220 13.02 -22.65 -8.20
CA ARG A 220 13.66 -23.95 -7.92
C ARG A 220 15.21 -23.88 -7.85
N PRO A 221 15.85 -24.79 -7.07
CA PRO A 221 17.32 -24.84 -6.92
C PRO A 221 18.04 -24.98 -8.26
N GLY A 222 19.12 -24.20 -8.45
CA GLY A 222 19.94 -24.16 -9.67
C GLY A 222 19.79 -22.88 -10.49
N ASN A 223 18.86 -21.99 -10.12
CA ASN A 223 18.70 -20.68 -10.75
C ASN A 223 19.35 -19.60 -9.88
N ASP A 224 20.68 -19.53 -9.94
CA ASP A 224 21.56 -18.70 -9.10
C ASP A 224 21.55 -17.21 -9.52
N THR A 225 20.35 -16.63 -9.66
CA THR A 225 20.22 -15.18 -9.86
C THR A 225 20.13 -14.48 -8.50
N ALA A 226 20.88 -13.39 -8.34
CA ALA A 226 21.05 -12.69 -7.06
C ALA A 226 19.74 -12.14 -6.45
N VAL A 227 18.67 -11.99 -7.23
CA VAL A 227 17.40 -11.41 -6.76
C VAL A 227 16.20 -12.20 -7.34
N GLN A 228 15.64 -13.08 -6.52
CA GLN A 228 14.45 -13.87 -6.83
C GLN A 228 13.16 -13.05 -6.64
N TRP A 229 12.18 -13.24 -7.53
CA TRP A 229 10.84 -12.61 -7.49
C TRP A 229 9.77 -13.70 -7.36
N LEU A 230 8.54 -13.36 -6.98
CA LEU A 230 7.47 -14.35 -6.78
C LEU A 230 7.27 -15.23 -8.03
N PHE A 231 7.23 -14.62 -9.22
CA PHE A 231 7.14 -15.33 -10.51
C PHE A 231 8.50 -15.62 -11.17
N GLY A 232 9.57 -15.54 -10.39
CA GLY A 232 10.93 -15.85 -10.82
C GLY A 232 11.64 -14.72 -11.58
N PRO A 233 12.95 -14.89 -11.83
CA PRO A 233 13.81 -13.83 -12.39
C PRO A 233 13.44 -13.44 -13.82
N ARG A 234 12.83 -14.36 -14.60
CA ARG A 234 12.40 -14.09 -15.98
C ARG A 234 11.29 -13.05 -16.05
N ILE A 235 10.37 -13.09 -15.09
CA ILE A 235 9.25 -12.14 -15.02
C ILE A 235 9.70 -10.83 -14.37
N GLY A 236 10.58 -10.92 -13.36
CA GLY A 236 11.01 -9.75 -12.62
C GLY A 236 10.02 -9.36 -11.52
N PRO A 237 10.18 -8.17 -10.90
CA PRO A 237 9.27 -7.71 -9.87
C PRO A 237 7.88 -7.44 -10.43
N THR A 238 6.86 -7.77 -9.66
CA THR A 238 5.46 -7.46 -9.97
C THR A 238 4.83 -6.60 -8.87
N MET A 239 3.63 -6.09 -9.13
CA MET A 239 2.81 -5.41 -8.12
C MET A 239 2.59 -6.30 -6.89
N LEU A 240 2.48 -7.62 -7.10
CA LEU A 240 2.33 -8.57 -6.00
C LEU A 240 3.57 -8.64 -5.12
N ASP A 241 4.78 -8.59 -5.69
CA ASP A 241 6.03 -8.54 -4.93
C ASP A 241 6.07 -7.31 -4.01
N ALA A 242 5.65 -6.14 -4.52
CA ALA A 242 5.64 -4.91 -3.73
C ALA A 242 4.70 -4.99 -2.52
N HIS A 243 3.46 -5.45 -2.71
CA HIS A 243 2.48 -5.54 -1.64
C HIS A 243 2.82 -6.65 -0.64
N THR A 244 3.25 -7.81 -1.14
CA THR A 244 3.68 -8.95 -0.32
C THR A 244 4.88 -8.58 0.55
N THR A 245 5.89 -7.92 -0.02
CA THR A 245 7.08 -7.49 0.72
C THR A 245 6.71 -6.53 1.84
N ALA A 246 5.89 -5.51 1.55
CA ALA A 246 5.47 -4.54 2.57
C ALA A 246 4.63 -5.19 3.68
N PHE A 247 3.75 -6.12 3.31
CA PHE A 247 2.93 -6.87 4.27
C PHE A 247 3.77 -7.78 5.17
N ILE A 248 4.69 -8.57 4.61
CA ILE A 248 5.59 -9.42 5.41
C ILE A 248 6.52 -8.58 6.28
N ALA A 249 7.05 -7.46 5.77
CA ALA A 249 7.86 -6.54 6.56
C ALA A 249 7.08 -5.98 7.76
N ARG A 250 5.78 -5.69 7.58
CA ARG A 250 4.90 -5.29 8.69
C ARG A 250 4.71 -6.40 9.71
N LEU A 251 4.52 -7.65 9.28
CA LEU A 251 4.41 -8.78 10.19
C LEU A 251 5.71 -8.98 11.00
N ASP A 252 6.87 -8.93 10.35
CA ASP A 252 8.19 -9.03 10.98
C ASP A 252 8.39 -7.90 12.01
N ASP A 253 8.08 -6.65 11.63
CA ASP A 253 8.19 -5.51 12.55
C ASP A 253 7.23 -5.59 13.74
N SER A 254 6.07 -6.24 13.57
CA SER A 254 5.04 -6.41 14.61
C SER A 254 5.28 -7.65 15.49
N GLY A 255 6.36 -8.42 15.25
CA GLY A 255 6.64 -9.65 16.00
C GLY A 255 5.73 -10.83 15.62
N GLN A 256 5.18 -10.83 14.41
CA GLN A 256 4.31 -11.87 13.85
C GLN A 256 5.05 -12.73 12.81
N GLU A 257 6.38 -12.78 12.85
CA GLU A 257 7.21 -13.54 11.90
C GLU A 257 6.90 -15.04 11.89
N ASN A 258 6.35 -15.58 12.99
CA ASN A 258 5.92 -16.97 13.10
C ASN A 258 4.76 -17.33 12.14
N LEU A 259 3.99 -16.34 11.66
CA LEU A 259 2.95 -16.55 10.64
C LEU A 259 3.55 -16.69 9.23
N VAL A 260 4.82 -16.34 9.04
CA VAL A 260 5.45 -16.26 7.73
C VAL A 260 6.32 -17.48 7.47
N PRO A 261 6.09 -18.25 6.38
CA PRO A 261 7.00 -19.30 5.98
C PRO A 261 8.43 -18.79 5.82
N GLY A 262 9.42 -19.52 6.34
CA GLY A 262 10.81 -19.04 6.42
C GLY A 262 11.42 -18.63 5.07
N ALA A 263 11.02 -19.28 3.97
CA ALA A 263 11.41 -18.91 2.61
C ALA A 263 10.89 -17.52 2.20
N LEU A 264 9.61 -17.23 2.48
CA LEU A 264 8.99 -15.93 2.20
C LEU A 264 9.52 -14.82 3.11
N LEU A 265 9.80 -15.12 4.38
CA LEU A 265 10.44 -14.17 5.29
C LEU A 265 11.84 -13.78 4.79
N SER A 266 12.63 -14.77 4.38
CA SER A 266 13.95 -14.55 3.78
C SER A 266 13.87 -13.78 2.47
N TYR A 267 12.89 -14.11 1.62
CA TYR A 267 12.57 -13.38 0.40
C TYR A 267 12.29 -11.91 0.69
N ALA A 268 11.40 -11.59 1.64
CA ALA A 268 11.03 -10.21 1.96
C ALA A 268 12.22 -9.42 2.51
N ARG A 269 12.99 -10.00 3.45
CA ARG A 269 14.18 -9.37 4.04
C ARG A 269 15.24 -8.99 3.00
N ARG A 270 15.42 -9.81 1.96
CA ARG A 270 16.30 -9.47 0.82
C ARG A 270 15.80 -8.27 0.01
N LYS A 271 14.50 -8.00 0.00
CA LYS A 271 13.93 -6.82 -0.67
C LYS A 271 14.09 -5.53 0.14
N LEU A 272 14.18 -5.62 1.47
CA LEU A 272 14.32 -4.44 2.34
C LEU A 272 15.67 -3.72 2.17
N VAL A 273 16.65 -4.35 1.54
CA VAL A 273 17.95 -3.73 1.24
C VAL A 273 18.02 -3.11 -0.17
N LEU A 274 16.99 -3.29 -1.00
CA LEU A 274 16.93 -2.71 -2.34
C LEU A 274 16.88 -1.19 -2.29
N GLN A 275 17.45 -0.53 -3.30
CA GLN A 275 17.36 0.92 -3.46
C GLN A 275 15.91 1.39 -3.54
N ALA A 276 15.05 0.64 -4.25
CA ALA A 276 13.62 0.92 -4.33
C ALA A 276 12.92 0.91 -2.96
N TRP A 277 13.30 -0.01 -2.05
CA TRP A 277 12.75 -0.02 -0.69
C TRP A 277 13.31 1.15 0.14
N ARG A 278 14.62 1.40 0.03
CA ARG A 278 15.27 2.51 0.71
C ARG A 278 14.70 3.87 0.30
N ALA A 279 14.30 4.05 -0.95
CA ALA A 279 13.65 5.26 -1.44
C ALA A 279 12.26 5.52 -0.82
N VAL A 280 11.67 4.53 -0.13
CA VAL A 280 10.34 4.64 0.49
C VAL A 280 10.45 4.67 2.01
N CYS A 281 11.25 3.77 2.57
CA CYS A 281 11.36 3.56 4.01
C CYS A 281 12.61 4.20 4.62
N HIS A 282 13.61 4.59 3.81
CA HIS A 282 14.84 5.27 4.25
C HIS A 282 15.57 4.54 5.38
N GLY A 283 15.62 3.20 5.27
CA GLY A 283 16.23 2.32 6.27
C GLY A 283 15.40 2.10 7.54
N ARG A 284 14.20 2.69 7.64
CA ARG A 284 13.30 2.53 8.78
C ARG A 284 12.44 1.27 8.65
N LYS A 285 11.99 0.79 9.80
CA LYS A 285 10.89 -0.19 9.91
C LYS A 285 9.58 0.38 9.38
N THR A 286 8.65 -0.50 9.07
CA THR A 286 7.30 -0.17 8.62
C THR A 286 6.39 0.34 9.74
N LEU A 287 6.72 0.04 11.01
CA LEU A 287 6.10 0.63 12.19
C LEU A 287 6.91 1.83 12.67
N TRP A 288 6.22 2.88 13.10
CA TRP A 288 6.87 4.04 13.68
C TRP A 288 7.45 3.71 15.06
N ASN A 289 8.60 4.32 15.35
CA ASN A 289 9.22 4.36 16.66
C ASN A 289 9.62 5.81 16.93
N ILE A 290 9.50 6.25 18.18
CA ILE A 290 9.95 7.55 18.68
C ILE A 290 11.41 7.87 18.32
N ASP A 291 12.26 6.86 18.20
CA ASP A 291 13.68 7.00 17.82
C ASP A 291 13.87 7.59 16.41
N TYR A 292 12.86 7.53 15.54
CA TYR A 292 12.91 8.15 14.21
C TYR A 292 12.63 9.67 14.23
N GLY A 293 12.27 10.24 15.40
CA GLY A 293 11.89 11.63 15.53
C GLY A 293 10.53 11.95 14.92
N HIS A 294 10.26 13.26 14.72
CA HIS A 294 8.97 13.72 14.24
C HIS A 294 8.74 13.40 12.76
N VAL A 295 7.56 12.87 12.45
CA VAL A 295 7.19 12.40 11.10
C VAL A 295 7.24 13.50 10.03
N HIS A 296 7.03 14.77 10.38
CA HIS A 296 7.12 15.88 9.41
C HIS A 296 8.52 16.09 8.84
N MET A 297 9.57 15.61 9.51
CA MET A 297 10.94 15.66 9.01
C MET A 297 11.27 14.51 8.05
N LEU A 298 10.35 13.56 7.86
CA LEU A 298 10.63 12.25 7.27
C LEU A 298 10.19 12.08 5.81
N LEU A 299 9.54 13.08 5.22
CA LEU A 299 9.02 13.05 3.84
C LEU A 299 9.91 13.74 2.80
N ASN A 300 10.88 14.53 3.25
CA ASN A 300 11.85 15.23 2.39
C ASN A 300 13.19 14.49 2.29
N ILE A 301 13.25 13.24 2.78
CA ILE A 301 14.40 12.35 2.73
C ILE A 301 14.08 11.25 1.73
#